data_AF-A0A2S7UBK3-F1
#
_entry.id   AF-A0A2S7UBK3-F1
#
_cell.length_a   1.000
_cell.length_b   1.000
_cell.length_c   1.000
_cell.angle_alpha   90.00
_cell.angle_beta   90.00
_cell.angle_gamma   90.00
#
_symmetry.space_group_name_H-M   'P 1'
#
loop_
_entity.id
_entity.type
_entity.pdbx_description
1 polymer ?
#
loop_
_entity_poly.entity_id
_entity_poly.type
_entity_poly.pdbx_seq_one_letter_code
_entity_poly.pdbx_strand_id
1 'polypeptide(L)' 'MARSFQIASIITIGLTLVWLVIMGLDKYTPQWQFLTAGGIHFLMSIIINRQFVKARYNYLGIIHSILMIVLGGYGYFFI' A
#
# COMPACT_ATOMS: atom_id res chain seq x y z
N MET A 1 -15.39 1.83 -10.96
CA MET A 1 -15.03 1.18 -9.68
C MET A 1 -16.22 1.30 -8.72
N ALA A 2 -16.58 0.23 -8.01
CA ALA A 2 -17.58 0.29 -6.95
C ALA A 2 -17.04 1.07 -5.74
N ARG A 3 -17.92 1.83 -5.05
CA ARG A 3 -17.55 2.70 -3.91
C ARG A 3 -16.84 1.93 -2.79
N SER A 4 -17.22 0.67 -2.55
CA SER A 4 -16.60 -0.20 -1.55
C SER A 4 -15.10 -0.38 -1.77
N PHE A 5 -14.65 -0.63 -3.01
CA PHE A 5 -13.23 -0.79 -3.32
C PHE A 5 -12.45 0.52 -3.16
N GLN A 6 -13.06 1.65 -3.51
CA GLN A 6 -12.45 2.96 -3.33
C GLN A 6 -12.26 3.28 -1.84
N ILE A 7 -13.29 3.04 -1.03
CA ILE A 7 -13.23 3.23 0.43
C ILE A 7 -12.19 2.29 1.04
N ALA A 8 -12.20 1.01 0.67
CA ALA A 8 -11.22 0.03 1.15
C ALA A 8 -9.78 0.46 0.81
N SER A 9 -9.53 0.91 -0.42
CA SER A 9 -8.22 1.43 -0.85
C SER A 9 -7.75 2.61 -0.01
N ILE A 10 -8.63 3.59 0.23
CA ILE A 10 -8.31 4.75 1.07
C ILE A 10 -8.03 4.33 2.51
N ILE A 11 -8.83 3.42 3.08
CA ILE A 11 -8.62 2.88 4.43
C ILE A 11 -7.28 2.15 4.51
N THR A 12 -6.94 1.30 3.54
CA THR A 12 -5.65 0.59 3.52
C THR A 12 -4.48 1.58 3.51
N ILE A 13 -4.54 2.62 2.68
CA ILE A 13 -3.50 3.66 2.65
C ILE A 13 -3.41 4.38 3.99
N GLY A 14 -4.56 4.76 4.56
CA GLY A 14 -4.63 5.42 5.87
C GLY A 14 -4.03 4.57 6.99
N LEU A 15 -4.36 3.27 7.04
CA LEU A 15 -3.78 2.34 8.02
C LEU A 15 -2.27 2.20 7.87
N THR A 16 -1.76 2.14 6.64
CA THR A 16 -0.31 2.10 6.39
C THR A 16 0.39 3.36 6.89
N LEU A 17 -0.21 4.54 6.67
CA LEU A 17 0.35 5.80 7.17
C LEU A 17 0.35 5.85 8.70
N VAL A 18 -0.73 5.43 9.35
CA VAL A 18 -0.81 5.36 10.82
C VAL A 18 0.24 4.38 11.35
N TRP A 19 0.36 3.20 10.75
CA TRP A 19 1.40 2.23 11.11
C TRP A 19 2.81 2.80 10.93
N LEU A 20 3.10 3.50 9.84
CA LEU A 20 4.40 4.16 9.62
C LEU A 20 4.71 5.20 10.69
N VAL A 21 3.73 5.99 11.13
CA VAL A 21 3.91 6.96 12.22
C VAL A 21 4.22 6.24 13.53
N ILE A 22 3.48 5.17 13.85
CA ILE A 22 3.70 4.38 15.06
C ILE A 22 5.10 3.74 15.03
N MET A 23 5.49 3.12 13.92
CA MET A 23 6.80 2.49 13.78
C MET A 23 7.94 3.50 13.71
N GLY A 24 7.71 4.70 13.15
CA GLY A 24 8.70 5.78 13.16
C GLY A 24 8.98 6.35 14.56
N LEU A 25 8.06 6.14 15.51
CA LEU A 25 8.28 6.43 16.93
C LEU A 25 8.97 5.28 17.67
N ASP A 26 8.91 4.07 17.12
CA ASP A 26 9.51 2.89 17.71
C ASP A 26 10.93 2.66 17.17
N LYS A 27 11.85 2.21 18.04
CA LYS A 27 13.28 2.16 17.69
C LYS A 27 13.65 0.92 16.87
N TYR A 28 12.75 -0.06 16.79
CA TYR A 28 12.99 -1.34 16.12
C TYR A 28 11.76 -1.76 15.33
N THR A 29 11.84 -1.65 14.00
CA THR A 29 10.81 -2.21 13.13
C THR A 29 11.32 -3.50 12.50
N PRO A 30 10.66 -4.64 12.71
CA PRO A 30 11.10 -5.88 12.09
C PRO A 30 10.80 -5.89 10.58
N GLN A 31 11.76 -6.40 9.82
CA GLN A 31 11.74 -6.46 8.36
C GLN A 31 10.41 -6.99 7.76
N TRP A 32 9.86 -8.03 8.37
CA TRP A 32 8.65 -8.69 7.87
C TRP A 32 7.44 -7.74 7.80
N GLN A 33 7.34 -6.74 8.68
CA GLN A 33 6.21 -5.80 8.65
C GLN A 33 6.23 -4.93 7.38
N PHE A 34 7.41 -4.49 6.94
CA PHE A 34 7.57 -3.75 5.69
C PHE A 34 7.26 -4.62 4.47
N LEU A 35 7.73 -5.87 4.47
CA LEU A 35 7.42 -6.83 3.40
C LEU A 35 5.92 -7.14 3.33
N THR A 36 5.26 -7.32 4.48
CA THR A 36 3.81 -7.51 4.57
C THR A 36 3.07 -6.28 4.06
N ALA A 37 3.44 -5.08 4.47
CA ALA A 37 2.83 -3.85 3.98
C ALA A 37 2.99 -3.73 2.45
N GLY A 38 4.20 -3.98 1.93
CA GLY A 38 4.47 -4.03 0.50
C GLY A 38 3.58 -5.04 -0.24
N GLY A 39 3.41 -6.25 0.30
CA GLY A 39 2.54 -7.29 -0.24
C GLY A 39 1.06 -6.90 -0.24
N ILE A 40 0.56 -6.25 0.82
CA ILE A 40 -0.82 -5.73 0.86
C ILE A 40 -1.03 -4.70 -0.26
N HIS A 41 -0.07 -3.79 -0.43
CA HIS A 41 -0.14 -2.78 -1.48
C HIS A 41 -0.01 -3.39 -2.90
N PHE A 42 0.75 -4.48 -3.06
CA PHE A 42 0.76 -5.27 -4.30
C PHE A 42 -0.63 -5.84 -4.62
N LEU A 43 -1.25 -6.52 -3.67
CA LEU A 43 -2.58 -7.12 -3.86
C LEU A 43 -3.63 -6.05 -4.17
N MET A 44 -3.61 -4.93 -3.45
CA MET A 44 -4.54 -3.83 -3.71
C MET A 44 -4.30 -3.17 -5.06
N SER A 45 -3.06 -3.04 -5.54
CA SER A 45 -2.82 -2.49 -6.89
C SER A 45 -3.48 -3.35 -7.96
N ILE A 46 -3.40 -4.68 -7.84
CA ILE A 46 -4.06 -5.63 -8.75
C ILE A 46 -5.59 -5.51 -8.67
N ILE A 47 -6.15 -5.53 -7.46
CA ILE A 47 -7.61 -5.45 -7.24
C ILE A 47 -8.15 -4.16 -7.85
N ILE A 48 -7.54 -3.01 -7.54
CA ILE A 48 -7.98 -1.69 -8.00
C ILE A 48 -7.81 -1.54 -9.51
N ASN A 49 -6.72 -2.05 -10.10
CA ASN A 49 -6.53 -2.06 -11.55
C ASN A 49 -7.63 -2.84 -12.27
N ARG A 50 -8.05 -4.01 -11.75
CA ARG A 50 -9.15 -4.79 -12.34
C ARG A 50 -10.51 -4.06 -12.28
N GLN A 51 -10.69 -3.14 -11.33
CA GLN A 51 -11.92 -2.35 -11.18
C GLN A 51 -11.94 -1.06 -12.03
N PHE A 52 -10.83 -0.76 -12.73
CA PHE A 52 -10.62 0.44 -13.54
C PHE A 52 -10.71 0.11 -15.04
N VAL A 53 -11.93 0.01 -15.58
CA VAL A 53 -12.16 -0.36 -16.99
C VAL A 53 -12.41 0.85 -17.91
N LYS A 54 -12.92 1.98 -17.38
CA LYS A 54 -13.42 3.11 -18.20
C LYS A 54 -12.69 4.44 -18.01
N ALA A 55 -11.84 4.58 -17.00
CA ALA A 55 -11.26 5.88 -16.64
C ALA A 55 -9.79 5.98 -17.11
N ARG A 56 -9.42 7.17 -17.58
CA ARG A 56 -8.11 7.45 -18.21
C ARG A 56 -6.91 7.29 -17.27
N TYR A 57 -7.10 7.52 -15.97
CA TYR A 57 -6.03 7.46 -14.97
C TYR A 57 -6.47 6.73 -13.70
N ASN A 58 -5.73 5.70 -13.29
CA ASN A 58 -5.96 4.96 -12.04
C ASN A 58 -5.00 5.41 -10.93
N TYR A 59 -5.26 6.58 -10.34
CA TYR A 59 -4.40 7.14 -9.28
C TYR A 59 -4.24 6.21 -8.08
N LEU A 60 -5.31 5.53 -7.65
CA LEU A 60 -5.23 4.60 -6.52
C LEU A 60 -4.33 3.40 -6.82
N GLY A 61 -4.44 2.82 -8.03
CA GLY A 61 -3.58 1.71 -8.44
C GLY A 61 -2.10 2.12 -8.51
N ILE A 62 -1.83 3.34 -9.00
CA ILE A 62 -0.48 3.92 -9.03
C ILE A 62 0.05 4.09 -7.60
N ILE A 63 -0.73 4.69 -6.69
CA ILE A 63 -0.34 4.89 -5.30
C ILE A 63 -0.02 3.55 -4.62
N HIS A 64 -0.88 2.54 -4.79
CA HIS A 64 -0.60 1.21 -4.27
C HIS A 64 0.67 0.58 -4.87
N SER A 65 0.94 0.79 -6.16
CA SER A 65 2.17 0.29 -6.80
C SER A 65 3.42 0.98 -6.23
N ILE A 66 3.36 2.30 -6.02
CA ILE A 66 4.46 3.06 -5.41
C ILE A 66 4.68 2.58 -3.96
N LEU A 67 3.63 2.46 -3.16
CA LEU A 67 3.73 2.00 -1.78
C LEU A 67 4.25 0.56 -1.68
N MET A 68 3.90 -0.31 -2.62
CA MET A 68 4.49 -1.64 -2.71
C MET A 68 6.01 -1.55 -2.88
N ILE A 69 6.48 -0.79 -3.87
CA ILE A 69 7.92 -0.68 -4.18
C ILE A 69 8.67 -0.04 -3.02
N VAL A 70 8.13 1.05 -2.46
CA VAL A 70 8.77 1.78 -1.37
C VAL A 70 8.84 0.92 -0.12
N LEU A 71 7.74 0.31 0.32
CA LEU A 71 7.71 -0.45 1.57
C LEU A 71 8.40 -1.81 1.43
N GLY A 72 8.08 -2.55 0.37
CA GLY A 72 8.69 -3.85 0.12
C GLY A 72 10.18 -3.73 -0.21
N GLY A 73 10.56 -2.76 -1.04
CA GLY A 73 11.95 -2.47 -1.35
C GLY A 73 12.72 -1.96 -0.14
N TYR A 74 12.16 -1.03 0.63
CA TYR A 74 12.81 -0.53 1.84
C TYR A 74 13.05 -1.65 2.85
N GLY A 75 12.01 -2.46 3.12
CA GLY A 75 12.13 -3.63 3.98
C GLY A 75 13.17 -4.64 3.47
N TYR A 76 13.22 -4.93 2.17
CA TYR A 76 14.16 -5.93 1.67
C TYR A 76 15.63 -5.48 1.69
N PHE A 77 15.90 -4.20 1.40
CA PHE A 77 17.27 -3.72 1.22
C PHE A 77 17.88 -3.02 2.44
N PHE A 78 17.08 -2.45 3.34
CA PHE A 78 17.59 -1.54 4.39
C PHE A 78 17.21 -1.93 5.83
N ILE A 79 16.33 -2.90 6.02
CA ILE A 79 16.00 -3.47 7.35
C ILE A 79 16.37 -4.95 7.36
#